data_AF-A0AA38C4U8-F1
#
_entry.id   AF-A0AA38C4U8-F1
#
_cell.length_a   1.000
_cell.length_b   1.000
_cell.length_c   1.000
_cell.angle_alpha   90.00
_cell.angle_beta   90.00
_cell.angle_gamma   90.00
#
_symmetry.space_group_name_H-M   'P 1'
#
loop_
_entity.id
_entity.type
_entity.pdbx_description
1 polymer ?
#
loop_
_entity_poly.entity_id
_entity_poly.type
_entity_poly.pdbx_seq_one_letter_code
_entity_poly.pdbx_strand_id
1 'polypeptide(L)'
;RIPIEDGVETVRARVLGGGTSINVGFYSRVSREYIRNMGWDEKLVNESFEWVEKKNAFKPDKLSRWNSVVRDGLLEAGVLPYNGYTLEHLEGTKISDSTFDNNGKRHTAADLLQYANPDNIVVLLNATVSKILFESSSGKFKANGAEFLSVDGLSYKVLLNQLTNNSEVILSAGGIGRPQLLLLSGIGPSQQLRELNIIVLLDLPLVGKGVQDPPRASATIESSKPLEVNSIQVVGIVDNSQIYIEPASFVQQNSSTNFQYLGFILSTVAFPLSRGKLQLRSKDPLDSPSV
;
A
#
# COMPACT_ATOMS: atom_id res chain seq x y z
N ARG A 1 -9.75 9.17 6.72
CA ARG A 1 -10.70 8.73 5.67
C ARG A 1 -10.43 9.56 4.44
N ILE A 2 -10.45 8.96 3.26
CA ILE A 2 -10.28 9.68 2.00
C ILE A 2 -11.68 9.95 1.44
N PRO A 3 -12.03 11.20 1.09
CA PRO A 3 -13.26 11.48 0.34
C PRO A 3 -13.14 10.83 -1.04
N ILE A 4 -14.02 9.87 -1.32
CA ILE A 4 -14.13 9.19 -2.61
C ILE A 4 -15.46 9.56 -3.23
N GLU A 5 -15.45 9.95 -4.50
CA GLU A 5 -16.66 10.40 -5.23
C GLU A 5 -17.65 9.25 -5.44
N ASP A 6 -17.17 8.01 -5.55
CA ASP A 6 -17.98 6.79 -5.68
C ASP A 6 -18.69 6.36 -4.38
N GLY A 7 -18.43 7.05 -3.25
CA GLY A 7 -19.08 6.77 -1.96
C GLY A 7 -18.55 5.55 -1.21
N VAL A 8 -17.48 4.91 -1.70
CA VAL A 8 -16.80 3.79 -1.02
C VAL A 8 -15.88 4.32 0.08
N GLU A 9 -16.03 3.84 1.32
CA GLU A 9 -15.15 4.25 2.40
C GLU A 9 -13.74 3.66 2.24
N THR A 10 -12.73 4.53 2.14
CA THR A 10 -11.33 4.10 2.09
C THR A 10 -10.48 4.78 3.17
N VAL A 11 -9.50 4.03 3.65
CA VAL A 11 -8.52 4.45 4.66
C VAL A 11 -7.10 4.38 4.09
N ARG A 12 -6.24 5.26 4.58
CA ARG A 12 -4.78 5.19 4.35
C ARG A 12 -4.06 5.28 5.68
N ALA A 13 -2.89 4.66 5.75
CA ALA A 13 -2.04 4.74 6.92
C ALA A 13 -1.48 6.15 7.12
N ARG A 14 -1.37 6.55 8.39
CA ARG A 14 -0.70 7.78 8.83
C ARG A 14 0.16 7.48 10.06
N VAL A 15 1.16 6.64 9.85
CA VAL A 15 2.08 6.12 10.88
C VAL A 15 3.39 5.70 10.20
N LEU A 16 4.50 5.68 10.94
CA LEU A 16 5.76 5.11 10.45
C LEU A 16 5.53 3.63 10.03
N GLY A 17 6.14 3.23 8.92
CA GLY A 17 5.88 1.93 8.27
C GLY A 17 4.71 1.94 7.28
N GLY A 18 3.91 3.01 7.26
CA GLY A 18 2.86 3.21 6.27
C GLY A 18 1.80 2.10 6.28
N GLY A 19 1.38 1.66 5.09
CA GLY A 19 0.31 0.66 4.94
C GLY A 19 0.58 -0.65 5.67
N THR A 20 1.85 -1.07 5.78
CA THR A 20 2.24 -2.33 6.46
C THR A 20 1.87 -2.35 7.94
N SER A 21 1.71 -1.18 8.57
CA SER A 21 1.35 -1.04 9.98
C SER A 21 -0.14 -1.32 10.25
N ILE A 22 -1.00 -1.28 9.23
CA ILE A 22 -2.46 -1.40 9.38
C ILE A 22 -3.11 -2.41 8.42
N ASN A 23 -2.35 -3.02 7.51
CA ASN A 23 -2.88 -3.97 6.53
C ASN A 23 -3.25 -5.32 7.17
N VAL A 24 -3.76 -6.23 6.35
CA VAL A 24 -4.15 -7.60 6.74
C VAL A 24 -2.98 -8.58 6.81
N GLY A 25 -1.76 -8.13 6.52
CA GLY A 25 -0.53 -8.88 6.76
C GLY A 25 -0.21 -10.04 5.82
N PHE A 26 -0.98 -10.32 4.77
CA PHE A 26 -0.59 -11.32 3.78
C PHE A 26 0.65 -10.87 2.99
N TYR A 27 1.63 -11.76 2.83
CA TYR A 27 2.85 -11.50 2.08
C TYR A 27 2.97 -12.45 0.88
N SER A 28 3.19 -11.91 -0.31
CA SER A 28 3.51 -12.67 -1.52
C SER A 28 4.48 -11.87 -2.37
N ARG A 29 5.42 -12.54 -3.04
CA ARG A 29 6.23 -11.92 -4.10
C ARG A 29 5.33 -11.60 -5.30
N VAL A 30 5.80 -10.70 -6.16
CA VAL A 30 5.19 -10.47 -7.49
C VAL A 30 5.60 -11.62 -8.44
N SER A 31 4.85 -11.85 -9.52
CA SER A 31 5.17 -12.90 -10.49
C SER A 31 6.47 -12.59 -11.25
N ARG A 32 7.23 -13.62 -11.62
CA ARG A 32 8.46 -13.45 -12.42
C ARG A 32 8.18 -12.84 -13.79
N GLU A 33 7.03 -13.18 -14.38
CA GLU A 33 6.57 -12.58 -15.64
C GLU A 33 6.40 -11.07 -15.50
N TYR A 34 5.80 -10.60 -14.41
CA TYR A 34 5.67 -9.16 -14.16
C TYR A 34 7.04 -8.48 -14.05
N ILE A 35 8.00 -9.09 -13.33
CA ILE A 35 9.37 -8.56 -13.20
C ILE A 35 10.02 -8.40 -14.58
N ARG A 36 9.89 -9.40 -15.45
CA ARG A 36 10.39 -9.37 -16.83
C ARG A 36 9.72 -8.31 -17.67
N ASN A 37 8.40 -8.21 -17.60
CA ASN A 37 7.62 -7.22 -18.35
C ASN A 37 7.97 -5.79 -17.95
N MET A 38 8.36 -5.57 -16.70
CA MET A 38 8.85 -4.28 -16.21
C MET A 38 10.31 -3.98 -16.59
N GLY A 39 11.04 -4.96 -17.14
CA GLY A 39 12.46 -4.82 -17.48
C GLY A 39 13.38 -4.64 -16.28
N TRP A 40 12.99 -5.16 -15.11
CA TRP A 40 13.78 -5.06 -13.89
C TRP A 40 14.88 -6.14 -13.84
N ASP A 41 15.96 -5.84 -13.12
CA ASP A 41 17.00 -6.82 -12.83
C ASP A 41 16.44 -7.91 -11.91
N GLU A 42 16.14 -9.09 -12.48
CA GLU A 42 15.57 -10.23 -11.76
C GLU A 42 16.42 -10.65 -10.56
N LYS A 43 17.75 -10.55 -10.67
CA LYS A 43 18.65 -10.95 -9.58
C LYS A 43 18.53 -9.96 -8.42
N LEU A 44 18.62 -8.67 -8.69
CA LEU A 44 18.50 -7.63 -7.67
C LEU A 44 17.11 -7.65 -7.00
N VAL A 45 16.06 -7.91 -7.77
CA VAL A 45 14.70 -8.04 -7.23
C VAL A 45 14.61 -9.22 -6.27
N ASN A 46 15.16 -10.39 -6.63
CA ASN A 46 15.17 -11.55 -5.74
C ASN A 46 15.99 -11.33 -4.47
N GLU A 47 17.17 -10.73 -4.59
CA GLU A 47 18.00 -10.35 -3.43
C GLU A 47 17.26 -9.38 -2.50
N SER A 48 16.48 -8.45 -3.09
CA SER A 48 15.66 -7.50 -2.33
C SER A 48 14.48 -8.18 -1.62
N PHE A 49 13.82 -9.16 -2.26
CA PHE A 49 12.78 -9.96 -1.59
C PHE A 49 13.36 -10.69 -0.38
N GLU A 50 14.45 -11.42 -0.56
CA GLU A 50 15.12 -12.16 0.51
C GLU A 50 15.57 -11.24 1.66
N TRP A 51 16.00 -10.02 1.34
CA TRP A 51 16.37 -9.02 2.33
C TRP A 51 15.17 -8.58 3.19
N VAL A 52 14.01 -8.32 2.58
CA VAL A 52 12.76 -7.97 3.30
C VAL A 52 12.23 -9.15 4.11
N GLU A 53 12.22 -10.35 3.53
CA GLU A 53 11.64 -11.56 4.12
C GLU A 53 12.30 -11.92 5.44
N LYS A 54 13.61 -11.69 5.59
CA LYS A 54 14.36 -11.89 6.85
C LYS A 54 13.75 -11.16 8.04
N LYS A 55 13.00 -10.09 7.82
CA LYS A 55 12.46 -9.26 8.90
C LYS A 55 10.93 -9.16 8.91
N ASN A 56 10.30 -9.29 7.75
CA ASN A 56 8.88 -8.96 7.60
C ASN A 56 8.01 -10.09 7.06
N ALA A 57 8.54 -11.28 6.74
CA ALA A 57 7.76 -12.39 6.23
C ALA A 57 7.97 -13.63 7.10
N PHE A 58 6.87 -14.17 7.63
CA PHE A 58 6.87 -15.28 8.55
C PHE A 58 5.92 -16.36 8.08
N LYS A 59 6.43 -17.58 7.94
CA LYS A 59 5.63 -18.75 7.63
C LYS A 59 4.73 -19.08 8.82
N PRO A 60 3.40 -19.20 8.61
CA PRO A 60 2.51 -19.64 9.67
C PRO A 60 2.80 -21.09 10.06
N ASP A 61 2.97 -21.35 11.37
CA ASP A 61 3.22 -22.72 11.89
C ASP A 61 2.04 -23.66 11.61
N LYS A 62 0.82 -23.10 11.63
CA LYS A 62 -0.41 -23.79 11.30
C LYS A 62 -1.41 -22.85 10.63
N LEU A 63 -2.24 -23.42 9.77
CA LEU A 63 -3.43 -22.72 9.31
C LEU A 63 -4.46 -22.69 10.44
N SER A 64 -5.10 -21.54 10.58
CA SER A 64 -6.32 -21.42 11.37
C SER A 64 -7.44 -22.27 10.77
N ARG A 65 -8.48 -22.54 11.57
CA ARG A 65 -9.62 -23.35 11.14
C ARG A 65 -10.27 -22.77 9.88
N TRP A 66 -10.53 -21.46 9.86
CA TRP A 66 -11.19 -20.80 8.73
C TRP A 66 -10.35 -20.87 7.45
N ASN A 67 -9.04 -20.56 7.54
CA ASN A 67 -8.14 -20.66 6.38
C ASN A 67 -8.06 -22.10 5.84
N SER A 68 -8.05 -23.11 6.71
CA SER A 68 -8.04 -24.52 6.30
C SER A 68 -9.30 -24.91 5.54
N VAL A 69 -10.47 -24.53 6.06
CA VAL A 69 -11.76 -24.81 5.41
C VAL A 69 -11.86 -24.13 4.05
N VAL A 70 -11.47 -22.86 3.97
CA VAL A 70 -11.52 -22.13 2.68
C VAL A 70 -10.50 -22.68 1.69
N ARG A 71 -9.29 -23.08 2.12
CA ARG A 71 -8.35 -23.81 1.25
C ARG A 71 -9.01 -25.05 0.65
N ASP A 72 -9.63 -25.89 1.47
CA ASP A 72 -10.22 -27.14 1.01
C ASP A 72 -11.40 -26.88 0.07
N GLY A 73 -12.23 -25.88 0.39
CA GLY A 73 -13.33 -25.44 -0.47
C GLY A 73 -12.87 -24.85 -1.80
N LEU A 74 -11.75 -24.10 -1.83
CA LEU A 74 -11.15 -23.60 -3.08
C LEU A 74 -10.71 -24.76 -3.98
N LEU A 75 -10.07 -25.78 -3.40
CA LEU A 75 -9.65 -26.98 -4.14
C LEU A 75 -10.84 -27.78 -4.67
N GLU A 76 -11.89 -27.94 -3.86
CA GLU A 76 -13.14 -28.60 -4.27
C GLU A 76 -13.84 -27.82 -5.38
N ALA A 77 -13.79 -26.49 -5.34
CA ALA A 77 -14.33 -25.61 -6.37
C ALA A 77 -13.46 -25.54 -7.66
N GLY A 78 -12.34 -26.26 -7.72
CA GLY A 78 -11.48 -26.33 -8.90
C GLY A 78 -10.43 -25.23 -9.02
N VAL A 79 -10.14 -24.48 -7.94
CA VAL A 79 -9.04 -23.51 -7.89
C VAL A 79 -7.70 -24.24 -7.74
N LEU A 80 -7.27 -24.83 -8.85
CA LEU A 80 -6.13 -25.73 -8.97
C LEU A 80 -4.98 -25.06 -9.76
N PRO A 81 -3.73 -25.52 -9.59
CA PRO A 81 -3.27 -26.59 -8.70
C PRO A 81 -3.22 -26.16 -7.22
N TYR A 82 -3.03 -27.12 -6.32
CA TYR A 82 -2.60 -26.81 -4.95
C TYR A 82 -1.08 -26.62 -4.94
N ASN A 83 -0.61 -25.39 -4.78
CA ASN A 83 0.81 -25.04 -4.79
C ASN A 83 1.48 -25.21 -3.42
N GLY A 84 0.75 -25.70 -2.40
CA GLY A 84 1.29 -25.82 -1.05
C GLY A 84 1.71 -24.48 -0.46
N TYR A 85 2.84 -24.46 0.24
CA TYR A 85 3.46 -23.25 0.74
C TYR A 85 4.44 -22.69 -0.29
N THR A 86 4.24 -21.45 -0.71
CA THR A 86 5.16 -20.74 -1.62
C THR A 86 4.98 -19.23 -1.48
N LEU A 87 6.04 -18.46 -1.68
CA LEU A 87 5.95 -17.00 -1.77
C LEU A 87 5.70 -16.51 -3.20
N GLU A 88 5.83 -17.39 -4.20
CA GLU A 88 5.60 -17.04 -5.60
C GLU A 88 4.12 -16.76 -5.87
N HIS A 89 3.87 -15.78 -6.74
CA HIS A 89 2.52 -15.48 -7.22
C HIS A 89 2.19 -16.42 -8.38
N LEU A 90 1.38 -17.44 -8.11
CA LEU A 90 1.04 -18.52 -9.04
C LEU A 90 -0.48 -18.74 -9.03
N GLU A 91 -1.05 -19.05 -10.20
CA GLU A 91 -2.43 -19.53 -10.29
C GLU A 91 -2.66 -20.79 -9.47
N GLY A 92 -3.89 -20.93 -8.98
CA GLY A 92 -4.33 -22.01 -8.11
C GLY A 92 -4.40 -21.59 -6.65
N THR A 93 -4.40 -22.58 -5.76
CA THR A 93 -4.51 -22.35 -4.30
C THR A 93 -3.14 -22.45 -3.65
N LYS A 94 -2.76 -21.46 -2.85
CA LYS A 94 -1.47 -21.45 -2.12
C LYS A 94 -1.60 -20.95 -0.69
N ILE A 95 -0.62 -21.32 0.13
CA ILE A 95 -0.33 -20.74 1.45
C ILE A 95 0.89 -19.84 1.29
N SER A 96 0.89 -18.69 1.94
CA SER A 96 2.02 -17.74 1.89
C SER A 96 2.39 -17.24 3.28
N ASP A 97 3.46 -16.46 3.35
CA ASP A 97 3.89 -15.81 4.58
C ASP A 97 2.93 -14.72 5.03
N SER A 98 3.05 -14.39 6.31
CA SER A 98 2.39 -13.27 6.96
C SER A 98 3.42 -12.27 7.47
N THR A 99 3.07 -10.99 7.54
CA THR A 99 3.84 -9.97 8.27
C THR A 99 3.55 -10.00 9.78
N PHE A 100 2.77 -10.97 10.25
CA PHE A 100 2.64 -11.31 11.66
C PHE A 100 3.43 -12.59 11.94
N ASP A 101 4.24 -12.59 12.99
CA ASP A 101 4.93 -13.80 13.44
C ASP A 101 3.98 -14.76 14.16
N ASN A 102 4.46 -15.96 14.49
CA ASN A 102 3.68 -17.00 15.16
C ASN A 102 3.27 -16.66 16.60
N ASN A 103 3.78 -15.56 17.17
CA ASN A 103 3.34 -15.01 18.46
C ASN A 103 2.25 -13.92 18.28
N GLY A 104 1.82 -13.65 17.04
CA GLY A 104 0.84 -12.62 16.71
C GLY A 104 1.41 -11.20 16.68
N LYS A 105 2.73 -11.03 16.76
CA LYS A 105 3.34 -9.70 16.66
C LYS A 105 3.44 -9.30 15.20
N ARG A 106 2.92 -8.11 14.88
CA ARG A 106 3.08 -7.47 13.57
C ARG A 106 4.51 -6.94 13.42
N HIS A 107 5.12 -7.23 12.28
CA HIS A 107 6.34 -6.59 11.79
C HIS A 107 5.99 -5.71 10.59
N THR A 108 6.57 -4.51 10.52
CA THR A 108 6.22 -3.47 9.55
C THR A 108 7.43 -3.05 8.74
N ALA A 109 7.23 -2.29 7.66
CA ALA A 109 8.32 -1.70 6.90
C ALA A 109 9.22 -0.78 7.75
N ALA A 110 8.74 -0.28 8.90
CA ALA A 110 9.58 0.47 9.84
C ALA A 110 10.68 -0.39 10.46
N ASP A 111 10.48 -1.70 10.60
CA ASP A 111 11.48 -2.61 11.18
C ASP A 111 12.72 -2.73 10.29
N LEU A 112 12.61 -2.43 9.00
CA LEU A 112 13.73 -2.40 8.07
C LEU A 112 14.71 -1.24 8.34
N LEU A 113 14.27 -0.20 9.07
CA LEU A 113 15.16 0.88 9.50
C LEU A 113 16.27 0.39 10.43
N GLN A 114 16.12 -0.78 11.07
CA GLN A 114 17.20 -1.39 11.86
C GLN A 114 18.46 -1.67 11.03
N TYR A 115 18.32 -1.80 9.70
CA TYR A 115 19.43 -2.07 8.79
C TYR A 115 20.10 -0.77 8.30
N ALA A 116 19.54 0.39 8.62
CA ALA A 116 20.15 1.67 8.30
C ALA A 116 21.38 1.93 9.17
N ASN A 117 22.38 2.61 8.63
CA ASN A 117 23.46 3.15 9.44
C ASN A 117 22.90 4.31 10.30
N PRO A 118 22.90 4.20 11.65
CA PRO A 118 22.34 5.22 12.53
C PRO A 118 23.03 6.58 12.41
N ASP A 119 24.30 6.62 11.98
CA ASP A 119 25.05 7.88 11.83
C ASP A 119 24.64 8.68 10.59
N ASN A 120 23.92 8.04 9.65
CA ASN A 120 23.56 8.61 8.36
C ASN A 120 22.05 8.75 8.14
N ILE A 121 21.22 8.44 9.15
CA ILE A 121 19.76 8.48 9.04
C ILE A 121 19.14 9.33 10.13
N VAL A 122 18.22 10.21 9.74
CA VAL A 122 17.36 10.97 10.64
C VAL A 122 15.92 10.71 10.25
N VAL A 123 15.11 10.26 11.21
CA VAL A 123 13.69 10.01 11.02
C VAL A 123 12.89 11.06 11.78
N LEU A 124 12.25 11.96 11.03
CA LEU A 124 11.37 12.96 11.61
C LEU A 124 9.92 12.43 11.64
N LEU A 125 9.41 12.20 12.84
CA LEU A 125 8.01 11.83 13.06
C LEU A 125 7.15 13.08 13.21
N ASN A 126 5.86 12.92 12.89
CA ASN A 126 4.88 14.01 12.94
C ASN A 126 5.30 15.25 12.13
N ALA A 127 5.99 15.03 11.02
CA ALA A 127 6.40 16.05 10.05
C ALA A 127 5.54 15.90 8.77
N THR A 128 4.59 16.82 8.59
CA THR A 128 3.73 16.82 7.39
C THR A 128 4.44 17.59 6.28
N VAL A 129 5.01 16.87 5.31
CA VAL A 129 5.63 17.52 4.15
C VAL A 129 4.57 18.26 3.34
N SER A 130 4.73 19.58 3.22
CA SER A 130 3.76 20.47 2.58
C SER A 130 4.12 20.79 1.14
N LYS A 131 5.43 20.85 0.83
CA LYS A 131 5.92 21.29 -0.48
C LYS A 131 7.32 20.77 -0.77
N ILE A 132 7.61 20.50 -2.04
CA ILE A 132 8.98 20.29 -2.54
C ILE A 132 9.54 21.62 -3.01
N LEU A 133 10.79 21.88 -2.64
CA LEU A 133 11.51 23.09 -3.01
C LEU A 133 12.29 22.83 -4.29
N PHE A 134 12.23 23.78 -5.22
CA PHE A 134 12.94 23.69 -6.50
C PHE A 134 13.80 24.92 -6.72
N GLU A 135 14.98 24.69 -7.28
CA GLU A 135 15.81 25.73 -7.88
C GLU A 135 15.64 25.69 -9.39
N SER A 136 15.66 26.86 -10.02
CA SER A 136 15.63 26.99 -11.48
C SER A 136 17.01 27.41 -11.97
N SER A 137 17.57 26.63 -12.89
CA SER A 137 18.79 26.99 -13.60
C SER A 137 18.62 26.69 -15.08
N SER A 138 18.83 27.70 -15.93
CA SER A 138 18.74 27.55 -17.39
C SER A 138 17.42 26.93 -17.89
N GLY A 139 16.29 27.30 -17.26
CA GLY A 139 14.96 26.78 -17.63
C GLY A 139 14.68 25.35 -17.18
N LYS A 140 15.57 24.74 -16.39
CA LYS A 140 15.36 23.43 -15.76
C LYS A 140 15.15 23.58 -14.26
N PHE A 141 14.21 22.81 -13.72
CA PHE A 141 13.97 22.74 -12.29
C PHE A 141 14.73 21.56 -11.68
N LYS A 142 15.48 21.82 -10.60
CA LYS A 142 16.12 20.80 -9.77
C LYS A 142 15.49 20.84 -8.39
N ALA A 143 15.03 19.69 -7.88
CA ALA A 143 14.56 19.61 -6.50
C ALA A 143 15.75 19.89 -5.56
N ASN A 144 15.55 20.78 -4.59
CA ASN A 144 16.58 21.25 -3.66
C ASN A 144 16.26 20.93 -2.20
N GLY A 145 15.08 20.39 -1.91
CA GLY A 145 14.67 20.09 -0.56
C GLY A 145 13.16 19.98 -0.43
N ALA A 146 12.68 20.05 0.81
CA ALA A 146 11.27 20.01 1.14
C ALA A 146 10.95 20.96 2.30
N GLU A 147 9.70 21.42 2.33
CA GLU A 147 9.10 22.11 3.46
C GLU A 147 8.16 21.15 4.19
N PHE A 148 8.18 21.17 5.52
CA PHE A 148 7.27 20.38 6.35
C PHE A 148 6.72 21.20 7.52
N LEU A 149 5.51 20.83 7.94
CA LEU A 149 4.84 21.36 9.11
C LEU A 149 5.03 20.40 10.29
N SER A 150 5.41 20.93 11.44
CA SER A 150 5.41 20.22 12.72
C SER A 150 4.01 20.15 13.35
N VAL A 151 3.88 19.42 14.45
CA VAL A 151 2.61 19.25 15.18
C VAL A 151 2.01 20.56 15.72
N ASP A 152 2.85 21.54 16.03
CA ASP A 152 2.48 22.88 16.49
C ASP A 152 2.24 23.86 15.32
N GLY A 153 2.29 23.37 14.08
CA GLY A 153 2.00 24.16 12.88
C GLY A 153 3.15 25.04 12.41
N LEU A 154 4.35 24.91 13.00
CA LEU A 154 5.54 25.62 12.53
C LEU A 154 6.05 25.01 11.23
N SER A 155 6.48 25.88 10.31
CA SER A 155 7.05 25.48 9.02
C SER A 155 8.57 25.41 9.10
N TYR A 156 9.13 24.28 8.66
CA TYR A 156 10.55 24.02 8.59
C TYR A 156 10.95 23.62 7.16
N LYS A 157 12.20 23.91 6.81
CA LYS A 157 12.79 23.51 5.52
C LYS A 157 13.95 22.58 5.75
N VAL A 158 14.00 21.50 4.97
CA VAL A 158 15.16 20.63 4.84
C VAL A 158 15.72 20.79 3.43
N LEU A 159 17.00 21.10 3.32
CA LEU A 159 17.68 21.33 2.05
C LEU A 159 18.68 20.20 1.77
N LEU A 160 18.87 19.89 0.49
CA LEU A 160 19.90 18.95 0.06
C LEU A 160 21.29 19.50 0.34
N ASN A 161 22.24 18.59 0.58
CA ASN A 161 23.64 18.94 0.73
C ASN A 161 24.19 19.45 -0.61
N GLN A 162 24.57 20.73 -0.65
CA GLN A 162 25.10 21.38 -1.85
C GLN A 162 26.54 20.96 -2.19
N LEU A 163 27.23 20.25 -1.29
CA LEU A 163 28.60 19.79 -1.52
C LEU A 163 28.66 18.62 -2.51
N THR A 164 27.54 17.92 -2.75
CA THR A 164 27.47 16.82 -3.70
C THR A 164 26.40 17.10 -4.75
N ASN A 165 26.76 16.99 -6.03
CA ASN A 165 25.81 17.22 -7.12
C ASN A 165 24.75 16.11 -7.26
N ASN A 166 24.91 15.00 -6.53
CA ASN A 166 24.15 13.76 -6.66
C ASN A 166 23.12 13.56 -5.53
N SER A 167 22.84 14.59 -4.73
CA SER A 167 21.76 14.52 -3.73
C SER A 167 20.39 14.64 -4.40
N GLU A 168 19.39 13.91 -3.90
CA GLU A 168 18.05 13.80 -4.51
C GLU A 168 16.93 13.90 -3.47
N VAL A 169 15.73 14.28 -3.91
CA VAL A 169 14.49 14.21 -3.13
C VAL A 169 13.64 13.05 -3.67
N ILE A 170 13.37 12.05 -2.82
CA ILE A 170 12.58 10.87 -3.18
C ILE A 170 11.20 10.94 -2.52
N LEU A 171 10.14 10.82 -3.32
CA LEU A 171 8.76 10.83 -2.82
C LEU A 171 8.24 9.40 -2.62
N SER A 172 8.13 8.99 -1.36
CA SER A 172 7.54 7.70 -0.96
C SER A 172 6.20 7.87 -0.21
N ALA A 173 5.40 8.87 -0.58
CA ALA A 173 4.16 9.28 0.10
C ALA A 173 2.90 8.46 -0.29
N GLY A 174 3.07 7.29 -0.90
CA GLY A 174 1.98 6.41 -1.33
C GLY A 174 1.16 6.93 -2.52
N GLY A 175 0.19 6.11 -2.98
CA GLY A 175 -0.62 6.39 -4.18
C GLY A 175 -1.45 7.69 -4.12
N ILE A 176 -1.81 8.14 -2.91
CA ILE A 176 -2.58 9.37 -2.69
C ILE A 176 -1.66 10.55 -2.35
N GLY A 177 -0.70 10.37 -1.44
CA GLY A 177 0.14 11.47 -0.95
C GLY A 177 1.15 11.97 -1.97
N ARG A 178 1.69 11.10 -2.83
CA ARG A 178 2.65 11.50 -3.87
C ARG A 178 2.05 12.48 -4.90
N PRO A 179 0.94 12.18 -5.60
CA PRO A 179 0.34 13.14 -6.53
C PRO A 179 -0.14 14.40 -5.81
N GLN A 180 -0.71 14.28 -4.60
CA GLN A 180 -1.07 15.45 -3.78
C GLN A 180 0.13 16.39 -3.57
N LEU A 181 1.27 15.85 -3.14
CA LEU A 181 2.47 16.65 -2.89
C LEU A 181 3.05 17.28 -4.17
N LEU A 182 3.04 16.57 -5.29
CA LEU A 182 3.44 17.13 -6.59
C LEU A 182 2.55 18.33 -6.96
N LEU A 183 1.23 18.18 -6.83
CA LEU A 183 0.27 19.24 -7.11
C LEU A 183 0.49 20.46 -6.21
N LEU A 184 0.64 20.26 -4.89
CA LEU A 184 0.94 21.34 -3.94
C LEU A 184 2.29 22.02 -4.22
N SER A 185 3.21 21.30 -4.86
CA SER A 185 4.53 21.81 -5.27
C SER A 185 4.52 22.49 -6.64
N GLY A 186 3.36 22.64 -7.29
CA GLY A 186 3.24 23.29 -8.60
C GLY A 186 3.57 22.40 -9.80
N ILE A 187 3.58 21.08 -9.62
CA ILE A 187 3.79 20.09 -10.68
C ILE A 187 2.49 19.33 -10.92
N GLY A 188 1.83 19.58 -12.05
CA GLY A 188 0.59 18.92 -12.41
C GLY A 188 -0.25 19.72 -13.41
N PRO A 189 -1.54 19.37 -13.61
CA PRO A 189 -2.40 20.02 -14.59
C PRO A 189 -2.55 21.53 -14.30
N SER A 190 -2.06 22.37 -15.22
CA SER A 190 -1.99 23.81 -14.99
C SER A 190 -3.33 24.47 -14.67
N GLN A 191 -4.44 23.98 -15.21
CA GLN A 191 -5.79 24.47 -14.89
C GLN A 191 -6.13 24.28 -13.40
N GLN A 192 -6.01 23.04 -12.89
CA GLN A 192 -6.31 22.72 -11.49
C GLN A 192 -5.42 23.52 -10.52
N LEU A 193 -4.14 23.70 -10.88
CA LEU A 193 -3.21 24.48 -10.08
C LEU A 193 -3.61 25.97 -10.01
N ARG A 194 -4.00 26.57 -11.14
CA ARG A 194 -4.45 27.96 -11.20
C ARG A 194 -5.76 28.19 -10.44
N GLU A 195 -6.70 27.26 -10.49
CA GLU A 195 -7.97 27.31 -9.74
C GLU A 195 -7.75 27.44 -8.22
N LEU A 196 -6.66 26.87 -7.70
CA LEU A 196 -6.28 26.96 -6.29
C LEU A 196 -5.23 28.04 -5.98
N ASN A 197 -4.90 28.89 -6.96
CA ASN A 197 -3.83 29.90 -6.87
C ASN A 197 -2.48 29.30 -6.49
N ILE A 198 -2.13 28.15 -7.07
CA ILE A 198 -0.81 27.52 -6.97
C ILE A 198 0.02 27.91 -8.20
N ILE A 199 1.25 28.36 -7.95
CA ILE A 199 2.20 28.69 -9.04
C ILE A 199 2.53 27.41 -9.80
N VAL A 200 2.30 27.43 -11.11
CA VAL A 200 2.64 26.31 -12.01
C VAL A 200 4.13 26.36 -12.29
N LEU A 201 4.89 25.39 -11.76
CA LEU A 201 6.29 25.18 -12.09
C LEU A 201 6.44 24.32 -13.34
N LEU A 202 5.67 23.23 -13.42
CA LEU A 202 5.68 22.32 -14.55
C LEU A 202 4.26 21.83 -14.82
N ASP A 203 3.75 22.11 -16.03
CA ASP A 203 2.47 21.55 -16.46
C ASP A 203 2.67 20.08 -16.81
N LEU A 204 2.13 19.21 -15.95
CA LEU A 204 2.22 17.76 -16.12
C LEU A 204 0.82 17.15 -15.98
N PRO A 205 0.02 17.10 -17.07
CA PRO A 205 -1.42 16.78 -17.03
C PRO A 205 -1.77 15.40 -16.46
N LEU A 206 -0.80 14.47 -16.43
CA LEU A 206 -0.99 13.12 -15.91
C LEU A 206 -0.87 13.02 -14.38
N VAL A 207 -0.36 14.05 -13.70
CA VAL A 207 -0.30 14.03 -12.22
C VAL A 207 -1.72 13.99 -11.65
N GLY A 208 -1.98 12.99 -10.82
CA GLY A 208 -3.31 12.74 -10.26
C GLY A 208 -4.26 12.00 -11.19
N LYS A 209 -3.86 11.59 -12.41
CA LYS A 209 -4.69 10.74 -13.29
C LYS A 209 -4.35 9.27 -13.12
N GLY A 210 -5.26 8.41 -13.54
CA GLY A 210 -5.03 6.96 -13.57
C GLY A 210 -5.04 6.32 -12.20
N VAL A 211 -5.77 6.88 -11.24
CA VAL A 211 -5.95 6.26 -9.92
C VAL A 211 -6.73 4.97 -10.11
N GLN A 212 -6.23 3.87 -9.58
CA GLN A 212 -6.88 2.57 -9.65
C GLN A 212 -7.05 2.05 -8.23
N ASP A 213 -8.27 1.61 -7.92
CA ASP A 213 -8.59 0.89 -6.69
C ASP A 213 -9.25 -0.44 -7.08
N PRO A 214 -8.58 -1.58 -6.89
CA PRO A 214 -9.14 -2.90 -7.12
C PRO A 214 -10.49 -3.08 -6.38
N PRO A 215 -11.61 -3.31 -7.10
CA PRO A 215 -12.87 -3.53 -6.42
C PRO A 215 -12.82 -4.86 -5.66
N ARG A 216 -13.39 -4.86 -4.47
CA ARG A 216 -13.51 -6.04 -3.61
C ARG A 216 -14.97 -6.34 -3.33
N ALA A 217 -15.36 -7.59 -3.56
CA ALA A 217 -16.63 -8.15 -3.12
C ALA A 217 -16.38 -9.12 -1.94
N SER A 218 -17.39 -9.33 -1.11
CA SER A 218 -17.31 -10.29 -0.02
C SER A 218 -18.59 -11.13 0.09
N ALA A 219 -18.41 -12.40 0.40
CA ALA A 219 -19.45 -13.26 0.95
C ALA A 219 -19.19 -13.43 2.44
N THR A 220 -20.20 -13.14 3.26
CA THR A 220 -20.14 -13.28 4.72
C THR A 220 -20.86 -14.56 5.13
N ILE A 221 -20.20 -15.37 5.94
CA ILE A 221 -20.69 -16.65 6.45
C ILE A 221 -20.73 -16.56 7.96
N GLU A 222 -21.92 -16.79 8.52
CA GLU A 222 -22.13 -16.81 9.96
C GLU A 222 -21.85 -18.21 10.50
N SER A 223 -21.02 -18.29 11.54
CA SER A 223 -20.67 -19.56 12.18
C SER A 223 -21.27 -19.64 13.58
N SER A 224 -22.00 -20.73 13.83
CA SER A 224 -22.43 -21.11 15.19
C SER A 224 -21.29 -21.64 16.06
N LYS A 225 -20.17 -22.00 15.44
CA LYS A 225 -18.94 -22.44 16.14
C LYS A 225 -17.94 -21.30 16.23
N PRO A 226 -17.16 -21.19 17.32
CA PRO A 226 -16.10 -20.19 17.41
C PRO A 226 -15.13 -20.24 16.23
N LEU A 227 -14.82 -19.06 15.69
CA LEU A 227 -13.76 -18.84 14.71
C LEU A 227 -12.67 -17.98 15.35
N GLU A 228 -11.41 -18.31 15.07
CA GLU A 228 -10.30 -17.47 15.50
C GLU A 228 -10.31 -16.14 14.72
N VAL A 229 -9.96 -15.03 15.39
CA VAL A 229 -9.59 -13.82 14.65
C VAL A 229 -8.26 -14.10 13.97
N ASN A 230 -8.23 -14.03 12.64
CA ASN A 230 -7.06 -14.37 11.86
C ASN A 230 -6.89 -13.43 10.68
N SER A 231 -5.65 -13.32 10.23
CA SER A 231 -5.33 -12.76 8.92
C SER A 231 -5.44 -13.82 7.83
N ILE A 232 -5.29 -13.36 6.58
CA ILE A 232 -5.20 -14.19 5.39
C ILE A 232 -3.90 -15.00 5.47
N GLN A 233 -4.00 -16.33 5.31
CA GLN A 233 -2.86 -17.26 5.21
C GLN A 233 -2.90 -18.04 3.89
N VAL A 234 -4.09 -18.17 3.31
CA VAL A 234 -4.39 -18.88 2.07
C VAL A 234 -4.89 -17.87 1.03
N VAL A 235 -4.54 -18.07 -0.23
CA VAL A 235 -5.17 -17.34 -1.35
C VAL A 235 -5.45 -18.30 -2.50
N GLY A 236 -6.60 -18.13 -3.14
CA GLY A 236 -6.89 -18.68 -4.46
C GLY A 236 -6.63 -17.61 -5.51
N ILE A 237 -5.82 -17.92 -6.52
CA ILE A 237 -5.49 -17.02 -7.62
C ILE A 237 -6.04 -17.65 -8.91
N VAL A 238 -6.92 -16.94 -9.60
CA VAL A 238 -7.60 -17.45 -10.81
C VAL A 238 -7.69 -16.37 -11.89
N ASP A 239 -8.16 -16.78 -13.06
CA ASP A 239 -8.44 -15.92 -14.21
C ASP A 239 -7.19 -15.18 -14.71
N ASN A 240 -6.10 -15.91 -14.90
CA ASN A 240 -4.78 -15.39 -15.27
C ASN A 240 -4.29 -14.31 -14.29
N SER A 241 -4.35 -14.61 -12.98
CA SER A 241 -4.00 -13.67 -11.90
C SER A 241 -4.87 -12.41 -11.81
N GLN A 242 -6.07 -12.41 -12.41
CA GLN A 242 -6.99 -11.27 -12.34
C GLN A 242 -7.91 -11.30 -11.13
N ILE A 243 -8.11 -12.45 -10.49
CA ILE A 243 -8.98 -12.57 -9.32
C ILE A 243 -8.24 -13.25 -8.17
N TYR A 244 -8.30 -12.61 -7.01
CA TYR A 244 -7.76 -13.13 -5.76
C TYR A 244 -8.89 -13.44 -4.80
N ILE A 245 -8.92 -14.67 -4.27
CA ILE A 245 -9.92 -15.15 -3.31
C ILE A 245 -9.23 -15.38 -1.97
N GLU A 246 -9.62 -14.61 -0.95
CA GLU A 246 -8.91 -14.52 0.32
C GLU A 246 -9.88 -14.73 1.50
N PRO A 247 -9.57 -15.64 2.44
CA PRO A 247 -10.34 -15.80 3.66
C PRO A 247 -9.89 -14.83 4.77
N ALA A 248 -10.86 -14.27 5.49
CA ALA A 248 -10.61 -13.59 6.76
C ALA A 248 -11.71 -13.97 7.76
N SER A 249 -11.42 -14.00 9.06
CA SER A 249 -12.47 -14.13 10.08
C SER A 249 -12.31 -13.13 11.21
N PHE A 250 -13.46 -12.64 11.68
CA PHE A 250 -13.56 -11.66 12.75
C PHE A 250 -14.59 -12.12 13.79
N VAL A 251 -14.38 -11.68 15.03
CA VAL A 251 -15.37 -11.81 16.09
C VAL A 251 -16.09 -10.47 16.20
N GLN A 252 -17.32 -10.42 15.74
CA GLN A 252 -18.19 -9.24 15.80
C GLN A 252 -19.63 -9.71 15.93
N GLN A 253 -20.37 -9.16 16.91
CA GLN A 253 -21.78 -9.46 17.05
C GLN A 253 -22.55 -8.83 15.89
N ASN A 254 -23.19 -9.67 15.07
CA ASN A 254 -24.14 -9.22 14.08
C ASN A 254 -25.43 -8.77 14.80
N SER A 255 -25.78 -7.50 14.62
CA SER A 255 -26.93 -6.86 15.26
C SER A 255 -28.27 -7.43 14.79
N SER A 256 -28.31 -8.09 13.61
CA SER A 256 -29.54 -8.64 13.04
C SER A 256 -29.75 -10.13 13.33
N THR A 257 -28.69 -10.90 13.54
CA THR A 257 -28.76 -12.38 13.59
C THR A 257 -28.23 -13.00 14.89
N ASN A 258 -27.68 -12.18 15.81
CA ASN A 258 -27.04 -12.59 17.07
C ASN A 258 -25.82 -13.53 16.93
N PHE A 259 -25.36 -13.83 15.71
CA PHE A 259 -24.10 -14.54 15.50
C PHE A 259 -22.91 -13.64 15.88
N GLN A 260 -21.90 -14.25 16.49
CA GLN A 260 -20.69 -13.56 16.96
C GLN A 260 -19.45 -13.83 16.11
N TYR A 261 -19.48 -14.92 15.32
CA TYR A 261 -18.34 -15.38 14.54
C TYR A 261 -18.65 -15.25 13.06
N LEU A 262 -17.89 -14.39 12.37
CA LEU A 262 -18.08 -14.09 10.96
C LEU A 262 -16.85 -14.53 10.18
N GLY A 263 -17.07 -15.45 9.25
CA GLY A 263 -16.10 -15.82 8.22
C GLY A 263 -16.40 -15.02 6.95
N PHE A 264 -15.36 -14.51 6.31
CA PHE A 264 -15.45 -13.79 5.04
C PHE A 264 -14.68 -14.57 3.98
N ILE A 265 -15.27 -14.61 2.79
CA ILE A 265 -14.58 -14.95 1.54
C ILE A 265 -14.56 -13.67 0.72
N LEU A 266 -13.38 -13.08 0.59
CA LEU A 266 -13.14 -11.85 -0.14
C LEU A 266 -12.71 -12.19 -1.56
N SER A 267 -13.26 -11.50 -2.55
CA SER A 267 -12.81 -11.58 -3.94
C SER A 267 -12.37 -10.20 -4.41
N THR A 268 -11.15 -10.08 -4.92
CA THR A 268 -10.56 -8.82 -5.39
C THR A 268 -10.19 -8.94 -6.86
N VAL A 269 -10.59 -7.96 -7.68
CA VAL A 269 -10.21 -7.90 -9.10
C VAL A 269 -8.92 -7.11 -9.26
N ALA A 270 -7.85 -7.79 -9.64
CA ALA A 270 -6.55 -7.19 -9.90
C ALA A 270 -6.57 -6.33 -11.17
N PHE A 271 -5.66 -5.34 -11.21
CA PHE A 271 -5.41 -4.48 -12.38
C PHE A 271 -6.69 -3.98 -13.08
N PRO A 272 -7.62 -3.31 -12.35
CA PRO A 272 -8.89 -2.91 -12.92
C PRO A 272 -8.70 -1.97 -14.11
N LEU A 273 -9.48 -2.16 -15.17
CA LEU A 273 -9.48 -1.25 -16.33
C LEU A 273 -10.00 0.15 -15.95
N SER A 274 -10.92 0.21 -14.98
CA SER A 274 -11.48 1.45 -14.44
C SER A 274 -10.41 2.32 -13.79
N ARG A 275 -10.47 3.62 -14.06
CA ARG A 275 -9.51 4.62 -13.57
C ARG A 275 -10.23 5.87 -13.11
N GLY A 276 -9.84 6.36 -11.94
CA GLY A 276 -10.25 7.64 -11.38
C GLY A 276 -9.19 8.72 -11.52
N LYS A 277 -9.44 9.84 -10.83
CA LYS A 277 -8.55 11.00 -10.78
C LYS A 277 -8.50 11.53 -9.36
N LEU A 278 -7.35 12.03 -8.96
CA LEU A 278 -7.13 12.72 -7.71
C LEU A 278 -7.10 14.23 -7.96
N GLN A 279 -7.86 14.99 -7.17
CA GLN A 279 -7.92 16.45 -7.24
C GLN A 279 -7.68 17.07 -5.87
N LEU A 280 -6.90 18.15 -5.82
CA LEU A 280 -6.74 18.92 -4.60
C LEU A 280 -8.07 19.61 -4.25
N ARG A 281 -8.43 19.61 -2.97
CA ARG A 281 -9.59 20.37 -2.45
C ARG A 281 -9.18 21.72 -1.87
N SER A 282 -7.93 21.85 -1.44
CA SER A 282 -7.36 23.07 -0.87
C SER A 282 -5.84 23.09 -1.06
N LYS A 283 -5.19 24.15 -0.56
CA LYS A 283 -3.72 24.24 -0.44
C LYS A 283 -3.20 23.68 0.89
N ASP A 284 -4.07 23.25 1.80
CA ASP A 284 -3.66 22.68 3.07
C ASP A 284 -3.17 21.24 2.84
N PRO A 285 -1.91 20.90 3.15
CA PRO A 285 -1.40 19.54 3.01
C PRO A 285 -2.08 18.53 3.92
N LEU A 286 -2.76 18.97 4.98
CA LEU A 286 -3.51 18.11 5.90
C LEU A 286 -4.87 17.70 5.33
N ASP A 287 -5.41 18.47 4.39
CA ASP A 287 -6.64 18.12 3.72
C ASP A 287 -6.42 16.92 2.79
N SER A 288 -7.24 15.89 2.93
CA SER A 288 -7.22 14.79 1.96
C SER A 288 -7.71 15.29 0.60
N PRO A 289 -7.11 14.88 -0.53
CA PRO A 289 -7.62 15.21 -1.85
C PRO A 289 -8.95 14.47 -2.13
N SER A 290 -9.71 14.93 -3.13
CA SER A 290 -10.82 14.17 -3.72
C SER A 290 -10.22 13.08 -4.61
N VAL A 291 -10.83 11.89 -4.62
CA VAL A 291 -10.40 10.73 -5.40
C VAL A 291 -11.59 10.09 -6.09
#